data_AF-A0A534U1D6-F1
#
_entry.id   AF-A0A534U1D6-F1
#
_cell.length_a   1.000
_cell.length_b   1.000
_cell.length_c   1.000
_cell.angle_alpha   90.00
_cell.angle_beta   90.00
_cell.angle_gamma   90.00
#
_symmetry.space_group_name_H-M   'P 1'
#
loop_
_entity.id
_entity.type
_entity.pdbx_description
1 polymer ?
#
loop_
_entity_poly.entity_id
_entity_poly.type
_entity_poly.pdbx_seq_one_letter_code
_entity_poly.pdbx_strand_id
1 'polypeptide(L)'
;MEAQTATSYRCKERRGLTASNVTSLFQPDTVLSAQFFDDRRRKMLLEAEKRLMLAIMEDAVHCFQDHHLAQHGKRKRLFDDVHRWFFEASSDWLCGFENISSVLGFNPEYTRKGLVRWRTKELSKHRRAPFWEETKKSQSLEFRC
;
A
#
# COMPACT_ATOMS: atom_id res chain seq x y z
N MET A 1 8.02 -41.79 -48.94
CA MET A 1 7.42 -40.91 -49.97
C MET A 1 5.92 -41.21 -49.95
N GLU A 2 5.00 -40.35 -49.55
CA GLU A 2 5.01 -38.92 -49.29
C GLU A 2 3.99 -38.58 -48.20
N ALA A 3 4.23 -37.46 -47.53
CA ALA A 3 3.39 -36.88 -46.50
C ALA A 3 2.19 -36.16 -47.10
N GLN A 4 1.02 -36.20 -46.42
CA GLN A 4 0.07 -35.09 -46.47
C GLN A 4 -0.55 -34.88 -45.07
N THR A 5 0.06 -33.96 -44.35
CA THR A 5 -0.47 -33.27 -43.16
C THR A 5 -1.66 -32.40 -43.55
N ALA A 6 -2.85 -32.72 -43.06
CA ALA A 6 -3.98 -31.81 -43.06
C ALA A 6 -4.04 -31.07 -41.72
N THR A 7 -3.40 -29.91 -41.67
CA THR A 7 -3.56 -28.94 -40.59
C THR A 7 -5.00 -28.43 -40.60
N SER A 8 -5.83 -28.99 -39.72
CA SER A 8 -7.16 -28.47 -39.44
C SER A 8 -7.02 -27.12 -38.74
N TYR A 9 -7.29 -26.04 -39.47
CA TYR A 9 -7.46 -24.71 -38.90
C TYR A 9 -8.74 -24.75 -38.04
N ARG A 10 -8.57 -24.83 -36.72
CA ARG A 10 -9.68 -24.71 -35.77
C ARG A 10 -10.17 -23.27 -35.77
N CYS A 11 -11.14 -22.94 -36.62
CA CYS A 11 -11.90 -21.70 -36.49
C CYS A 11 -12.75 -21.81 -35.22
N LYS A 12 -12.40 -21.04 -34.19
CA LYS A 12 -13.11 -21.01 -32.91
C LYS A 12 -14.45 -20.31 -33.15
N GLU A 13 -15.51 -21.10 -33.19
CA GLU A 13 -16.88 -20.66 -33.37
C GLU A 13 -17.25 -19.60 -32.33
N ARG A 14 -17.39 -18.34 -32.78
CA ARG A 14 -18.02 -17.29 -31.98
C ARG A 14 -19.51 -17.59 -31.95
N ARG A 15 -20.00 -18.23 -30.89
CA ARG A 15 -21.45 -18.32 -30.64
C ARG A 15 -22.01 -16.89 -30.59
N GLY A 16 -22.80 -16.52 -31.59
CA GLY A 16 -23.58 -15.29 -31.55
C GLY A 16 -24.55 -15.29 -30.37
N LEU A 17 -24.89 -14.10 -29.88
CA LEU A 17 -25.96 -13.92 -28.90
C LEU A 17 -27.30 -14.30 -29.57
N THR A 18 -27.89 -15.41 -29.15
CA THR A 18 -29.25 -15.80 -29.52
C THR A 18 -30.26 -15.15 -28.57
N ALA A 19 -31.51 -15.02 -29.00
CA ALA A 19 -32.61 -14.50 -28.18
C ALA A 19 -32.79 -15.27 -26.85
N SER A 20 -32.38 -16.54 -26.79
CA SER A 20 -32.37 -17.33 -25.55
C SER A 20 -31.23 -16.95 -24.60
N ASN A 21 -30.04 -16.63 -25.14
CA ASN A 21 -28.85 -16.30 -24.34
C ASN A 21 -28.95 -14.90 -23.75
N VAL A 22 -29.60 -13.96 -24.44
CA VAL A 22 -29.86 -12.61 -23.89
C VAL A 22 -30.82 -12.68 -22.71
N THR A 23 -31.84 -13.52 -22.76
CA THR A 23 -32.80 -13.70 -21.65
C THR A 23 -32.13 -14.30 -20.41
N SER A 24 -31.14 -15.19 -20.59
CA SER A 24 -30.35 -15.76 -19.50
C SER A 24 -29.46 -14.73 -18.78
N LEU A 25 -29.04 -13.65 -19.44
CA LEU A 25 -28.25 -12.57 -18.82
C LEU A 25 -29.08 -11.69 -17.88
N PHE A 26 -30.40 -11.65 -18.07
CA PHE A 26 -31.33 -10.88 -17.24
C PHE A 26 -32.10 -11.76 -16.23
N GLN A 27 -31.81 -13.06 -16.18
CA GLN A 27 -32.35 -13.92 -15.15
C GLN A 27 -31.72 -13.52 -13.81
N PRO A 28 -32.52 -13.15 -12.79
CA PRO A 28 -31.98 -12.85 -11.47
C PRO A 28 -31.44 -14.15 -10.87
N ASP A 29 -30.14 -14.19 -10.58
CA ASP A 29 -29.56 -15.23 -9.74
C ASP A 29 -30.18 -15.12 -8.35
N THR A 30 -31.16 -15.98 -8.06
CA THR A 30 -31.78 -16.11 -6.74
C THR A 30 -30.81 -16.81 -5.79
N VAL A 31 -29.85 -16.06 -5.28
CA VAL A 31 -28.94 -16.52 -4.23
C VAL A 31 -29.69 -16.71 -2.91
N LEU A 32 -29.44 -17.85 -2.26
CA LEU A 32 -29.97 -18.13 -0.93
C LEU A 32 -29.44 -17.09 0.06
N SER A 33 -30.28 -16.59 0.97
CA SER A 33 -29.88 -15.57 1.96
C SER A 33 -28.61 -15.95 2.72
N ALA A 34 -28.45 -17.22 3.08
CA ALA A 34 -27.25 -17.73 3.73
C ALA A 34 -25.96 -17.55 2.89
N GLN A 35 -26.03 -17.81 1.57
CA GLN A 35 -24.92 -17.61 0.65
C GLN A 35 -24.60 -16.12 0.48
N PHE A 36 -25.63 -15.27 0.37
CA PHE A 36 -25.45 -13.82 0.31
C PHE A 36 -24.76 -13.27 1.55
N PHE A 37 -25.18 -13.66 2.75
CA PHE A 37 -24.54 -13.21 3.99
C PHE A 37 -23.11 -13.72 4.13
N ASP A 38 -22.82 -14.95 3.66
CA ASP A 38 -21.46 -15.50 3.72
C ASP A 38 -20.51 -14.80 2.75
N ASP A 39 -20.96 -14.51 1.52
CA ASP A 39 -20.21 -13.69 0.56
C ASP A 39 -19.96 -12.28 1.07
N ARG A 40 -20.97 -11.65 1.67
CA ARG A 40 -20.86 -10.32 2.27
C ARG A 40 -19.89 -10.32 3.45
N ARG A 41 -19.97 -11.33 4.32
CA ARG A 41 -19.04 -11.48 5.46
C ARG A 41 -17.61 -11.67 4.98
N ARG A 42 -17.37 -12.55 4.00
CA ARG A 42 -16.04 -12.74 3.39
C ARG A 42 -15.49 -11.46 2.77
N LYS A 43 -16.31 -10.72 2.01
CA LYS A 43 -15.92 -9.41 1.44
C LYS A 43 -15.62 -8.38 2.53
N MET A 44 -16.44 -8.30 3.59
CA MET A 44 -16.20 -7.37 4.70
C MET A 44 -14.93 -7.71 5.48
N LEU A 45 -14.60 -8.98 5.68
CA LEU A 45 -13.35 -9.39 6.32
C LEU A 45 -12.15 -8.97 5.48
N LEU A 46 -12.19 -9.20 4.16
CA LEU A 46 -11.15 -8.73 3.23
C LEU A 46 -11.02 -7.19 3.24
N GLU A 47 -12.13 -6.46 3.38
CA GLU A 47 -12.09 -5.00 3.53
C GLU A 47 -11.47 -4.57 4.86
N ALA A 48 -11.81 -5.24 5.96
CA ALA A 48 -11.24 -4.96 7.28
C ALA A 48 -9.74 -5.23 7.32
N GLU A 49 -9.28 -6.34 6.74
CA GLU A 49 -7.86 -6.67 6.58
C GLU A 49 -7.14 -5.63 5.75
N LYS A 50 -7.70 -5.20 4.61
CA LYS A 50 -7.12 -4.13 3.78
C LYS A 50 -7.02 -2.80 4.53
N ARG A 51 -8.03 -2.45 5.33
CA ARG A 51 -7.98 -1.23 6.18
C ARG A 51 -6.89 -1.33 7.23
N LEU A 52 -6.72 -2.50 7.85
CA LEU A 52 -5.62 -2.73 8.79
C LEU A 52 -4.26 -2.59 8.10
N MET A 53 -4.09 -3.19 6.92
CA MET A 53 -2.86 -3.07 6.12
C MET A 53 -2.56 -1.62 5.73
N LEU A 54 -3.58 -0.85 5.37
CA LEU A 54 -3.43 0.58 5.10
C LEU A 54 -3.02 1.36 6.36
N ALA A 55 -3.63 1.06 7.51
CA ALA A 55 -3.27 1.68 8.78
C ALA A 55 -1.82 1.37 9.18
N ILE A 56 -1.35 0.13 8.97
CA ILE A 56 0.05 -0.26 9.18
C ILE A 56 0.97 0.56 8.27
N MET A 57 0.62 0.70 6.99
CA MET A 57 1.40 1.50 6.04
C MET A 57 1.47 2.97 6.46
N GLU A 58 0.34 3.56 6.86
CA GLU A 58 0.26 4.95 7.32
C GLU A 58 1.10 5.18 8.58
N ASP A 59 0.98 4.31 9.58
CA ASP A 59 1.76 4.37 10.82
C ASP A 59 3.26 4.23 10.55
N ALA A 60 3.66 3.32 9.65
CA ALA A 60 5.06 3.15 9.27
C ALA A 60 5.62 4.41 8.58
N VAL A 61 4.87 5.02 7.66
CA VAL A 61 5.27 6.28 7.02
C VAL A 61 5.37 7.40 8.05
N HIS A 62 4.40 7.52 8.96
CA HIS A 62 4.42 8.50 10.03
C HIS A 62 5.64 8.32 10.94
N CYS A 63 5.91 7.09 11.39
CA CYS A 63 7.05 6.77 12.23
C CYS A 63 8.39 7.05 11.53
N PHE A 64 8.49 6.78 10.23
CA PHE A 64 9.67 7.12 9.41
C PHE A 64 9.90 8.63 9.36
N GLN A 65 8.83 9.41 9.21
CA GLN A 65 8.91 10.86 9.11
C GLN A 65 9.20 11.51 10.47
N ASP A 66 8.54 11.10 11.55
CA ASP A 66 8.72 11.68 12.89
C ASP A 66 10.14 11.47 13.42
N HIS A 67 10.75 10.33 13.12
CA HIS A 67 12.03 9.94 13.69
C HIS A 67 13.21 10.17 12.74
N HIS A 68 13.02 10.85 11.61
CA HIS A 68 14.05 11.01 10.57
C HIS A 68 15.33 11.74 11.01
N LEU A 69 15.26 12.57 12.06
CA LEU A 69 16.40 13.29 12.66
C LEU A 69 16.97 12.60 13.91
N ALA A 70 16.33 11.55 14.41
CA ALA A 70 16.71 10.94 15.68
C ALA A 70 18.10 10.28 15.57
N GLN A 71 19.06 10.78 16.35
CA GLN A 71 20.45 10.28 16.34
C GLN A 71 20.69 9.19 17.39
N HIS A 72 19.92 9.14 18.48
CA HIS A 72 20.16 8.22 19.60
C HIS A 72 18.86 7.77 20.30
N GLY A 73 19.00 6.71 21.10
CA GLY A 73 17.94 6.22 22.00
C GLY A 73 16.81 5.44 21.30
N LYS A 74 15.66 5.37 21.98
CA LYS A 74 14.47 4.62 21.52
C LYS A 74 13.98 5.08 20.14
N ARG A 75 14.01 6.40 19.89
CA ARG A 75 13.57 7.01 18.64
C ARG A 75 14.39 6.56 17.44
N LYS A 76 15.73 6.47 17.58
CA LYS A 76 16.59 5.94 16.52
C LYS A 76 16.29 4.47 16.24
N ARG A 77 16.07 3.65 17.27
CA ARG A 77 15.73 2.23 17.09
C ARG A 77 14.42 2.06 16.30
N LEU A 78 13.38 2.82 16.66
CA LEU A 78 12.12 2.82 15.92
C LEU A 78 12.30 3.24 14.46
N PHE A 79 13.12 4.26 14.20
CA PHE A 79 13.46 4.65 12.83
C PHE A 79 14.19 3.53 12.08
N ASP A 80 15.21 2.92 12.69
CA ASP A 80 15.99 1.86 12.07
C ASP A 80 15.12 0.62 11.76
N ASP A 81 14.20 0.26 12.67
CA ASP A 81 13.27 -0.85 12.49
C ASP A 81 12.31 -0.60 11.31
N VAL A 82 11.71 0.59 11.26
CA VAL A 82 10.80 0.98 10.17
C VAL A 82 11.56 1.12 8.84
N HIS A 83 12.76 1.69 8.88
CA HIS A 83 13.62 1.77 7.70
C HIS A 83 13.95 0.37 7.18
N ARG A 84 14.33 -0.56 8.07
CA ARG A 84 14.58 -1.95 7.68
C ARG A 84 13.34 -2.58 7.07
N TRP A 85 12.16 -2.39 7.68
CA TRP A 85 10.90 -2.88 7.14
C TRP A 85 10.58 -2.35 5.73
N PHE A 86 10.89 -1.08 5.43
CA PHE A 86 10.70 -0.52 4.09
C PHE A 86 11.71 -1.05 3.06
N PHE A 87 12.98 -1.23 3.43
CA PHE A 87 14.08 -1.41 2.47
C PHE A 87 14.67 -2.83 2.41
N GLU A 88 14.45 -3.65 3.43
CA GLU A 88 14.85 -5.06 3.42
C GLU A 88 13.80 -5.89 2.65
N ALA A 89 14.26 -6.80 1.81
CA ALA A 89 13.38 -7.70 1.08
C ALA A 89 12.85 -8.76 2.04
N SER A 90 11.55 -8.71 2.36
CA SER A 90 10.92 -9.70 3.24
C SER A 90 9.63 -10.25 2.60
N SER A 91 9.76 -11.30 1.79
CA SER A 91 8.62 -11.93 1.11
C SER A 91 7.72 -12.74 2.04
N ASP A 92 8.23 -13.14 3.21
CA ASP A 92 7.63 -14.26 3.95
C ASP A 92 6.64 -13.82 5.04
N TRP A 93 6.54 -12.52 5.34
CA TRP A 93 5.65 -12.00 6.38
C TRP A 93 4.36 -11.39 5.80
N LEU A 94 3.21 -11.71 6.38
CA LEU A 94 1.90 -11.19 5.94
C LEU A 94 1.79 -9.65 6.01
N CYS A 95 2.45 -9.05 7.00
CA CYS A 95 2.56 -7.60 7.13
C CYS A 95 3.89 -7.07 6.60
N GLY A 96 4.59 -7.82 5.76
CA GLY A 96 5.79 -7.35 5.06
C GLY A 96 5.43 -6.21 4.12
N PHE A 97 6.34 -5.25 3.95
CA PHE A 97 6.10 -4.08 3.12
C PHE A 97 5.76 -4.46 1.67
N GLU A 98 6.43 -5.46 1.09
CA GLU A 98 6.12 -5.96 -0.25
C GLU A 98 4.70 -6.53 -0.35
N ASN A 99 4.29 -7.34 0.62
CA ASN A 99 2.97 -7.98 0.65
C ASN A 99 1.86 -6.94 0.84
N ILE A 100 2.03 -6.00 1.77
CA ILE A 100 1.06 -4.91 1.97
C ILE A 100 0.95 -4.06 0.71
N SER A 101 2.09 -3.69 0.10
CA SER A 101 2.09 -2.88 -1.12
C SER A 101 1.37 -3.61 -2.27
N SER A 102 1.59 -4.91 -2.41
CA SER A 102 0.90 -5.74 -3.40
C SER A 102 -0.62 -5.79 -3.18
N VAL A 103 -1.07 -6.02 -1.94
CA VAL A 103 -2.50 -6.11 -1.59
C VAL A 103 -3.22 -4.76 -1.75
N LEU A 104 -2.54 -3.66 -1.42
CA LEU A 104 -3.08 -2.30 -1.56
C LEU A 104 -2.95 -1.74 -2.99
N GLY A 105 -2.19 -2.40 -3.87
CA GLY A 105 -1.95 -1.94 -5.25
C GLY A 105 -0.91 -0.81 -5.36
N PHE A 106 -0.06 -0.63 -4.36
CA PHE A 106 1.06 0.31 -4.40
C PHE A 106 2.30 -0.30 -5.05
N ASN A 107 3.04 0.53 -5.79
CA ASN A 107 4.34 0.13 -6.31
C ASN A 107 5.41 0.31 -5.20
N PRO A 108 6.05 -0.77 -4.71
CA PRO A 108 6.96 -0.69 -3.58
C PRO A 108 8.22 0.14 -3.90
N GLU A 109 8.75 0.05 -5.12
CA GLU A 109 9.91 0.84 -5.56
C GLU A 109 9.59 2.33 -5.60
N TYR A 110 8.38 2.70 -6.03
CA TYR A 110 7.93 4.09 -6.07
C TYR A 110 7.82 4.68 -4.66
N THR A 111 7.22 3.93 -3.73
CA THR A 111 7.12 4.34 -2.33
C THR A 111 8.51 4.53 -1.70
N ARG A 112 9.43 3.57 -1.91
CA ARG A 112 10.84 3.67 -1.45
C ARG A 112 11.53 4.91 -2.00
N LYS A 113 11.41 5.16 -3.31
CA LYS A 113 11.97 6.37 -3.96
C LYS A 113 11.37 7.66 -3.37
N GLY A 114 10.07 7.66 -3.11
CA GLY A 114 9.37 8.77 -2.47
C GLY A 114 9.94 9.10 -1.08
N LEU A 115 10.11 8.08 -0.23
CA LEU A 115 10.67 8.22 1.11
C LEU A 115 12.12 8.75 1.10
N VAL A 116 12.97 8.23 0.21
CA VAL A 116 14.35 8.71 0.06
C VAL A 116 14.37 10.18 -0.36
N ARG A 117 13.60 10.53 -1.41
CA ARG A 117 13.52 11.92 -1.90
C ARG A 117 13.03 12.88 -0.82
N TRP A 118 12.01 12.46 -0.07
CA TRP A 118 11.48 13.24 1.04
C TRP A 118 12.55 13.46 2.12
N ARG A 119 13.25 12.40 2.54
CA ARG A 119 14.30 12.49 3.58
C ARG A 119 15.43 13.43 3.17
N THR A 120 15.91 13.33 1.93
CA THR A 120 16.94 14.24 1.41
C THR A 120 16.48 15.69 1.43
N LYS A 121 15.20 15.95 1.10
CA LYS A 121 14.62 17.30 1.14
C LYS A 121 14.56 17.84 2.57
N GLU A 122 14.07 17.06 3.54
CA GLU A 122 13.96 17.52 4.93
C GLU A 122 15.33 17.77 5.58
N LEU A 123 16.31 16.90 5.34
CA LEU A 123 17.69 17.11 5.79
C LEU A 123 18.31 18.40 5.20
N SER A 124 17.98 18.72 3.93
CA SER A 124 18.44 19.96 3.30
C SER A 124 17.83 21.22 3.92
N LYS A 125 16.59 21.15 4.43
CA LYS A 125 15.95 22.27 5.12
C LYS A 125 16.57 22.51 6.50
N HIS A 126 16.76 21.45 7.28
CA HIS A 126 17.39 21.56 8.60
C HIS A 126 18.84 22.03 8.52
N ARG A 127 19.59 21.64 7.48
CA ARG A 127 20.93 22.18 7.24
C ARG A 127 20.95 23.68 6.89
N ARG A 128 19.83 24.21 6.37
CA ARG A 128 19.69 25.62 5.95
C ARG A 128 18.97 26.49 6.99
N ALA A 129 18.50 25.93 8.10
CA ALA A 129 17.89 26.72 9.16
C ALA A 129 18.97 27.61 9.80
N PRO A 130 18.83 28.95 9.75
CA PRO A 130 19.77 29.83 10.41
C PRO A 130 19.66 29.65 11.93
N PHE A 131 20.81 29.58 12.57
CA PHE A 131 21.10 29.31 13.98
C PHE A 131 20.32 30.14 15.04
N TRP A 132 19.46 31.10 14.68
CA TRP A 132 18.93 32.10 15.64
C TRP A 132 17.66 31.71 16.42
N GLU A 133 17.13 30.48 16.37
CA GLU A 133 15.91 30.12 17.12
C GLU A 133 16.06 30.09 18.66
N GLU A 134 17.29 30.22 19.18
CA GLU A 134 17.55 30.19 20.63
C GLU A 134 17.17 31.49 21.36
N THR A 135 16.91 32.60 20.63
CA THR A 135 16.56 33.90 21.26
C THR A 135 15.06 34.10 21.52
N LYS A 136 14.18 33.24 20.98
CA LYS A 136 12.72 33.39 21.18
C LYS A 136 12.18 32.78 22.48
N LYS A 137 13.00 32.06 23.25
CA LYS A 137 12.56 31.49 24.54
C LYS A 137 12.91 32.35 25.76
N SER A 138 13.81 33.33 25.63
CA SER A 138 14.18 34.23 26.74
C SER A 138 13.36 35.53 26.76
N GLN A 139 12.72 35.92 25.65
CA GLN A 139 11.98 37.19 25.58
C GLN A 139 10.50 37.09 26.00
N SER A 140 10.09 35.99 26.64
CA SER A 140 8.72 35.81 27.13
C SER A 140 8.59 35.83 28.67
N LEU A 141 9.67 36.13 29.40
CA LEU A 141 9.65 36.29 30.86
C LEU A 141 9.87 37.73 31.35
N GLU A 142 9.90 38.73 30.46
CA GLU A 142 10.09 40.14 30.84
C GLU A 142 8.84 41.02 30.72
N PHE A 143 7.64 40.44 30.76
CA PHE A 143 6.40 41.18 30.99
C PHE A 143 5.46 40.41 31.91
N ARG A 144 5.70 40.55 33.21
CA ARG A 144 4.66 40.44 34.23
C ARG A 144 5.01 41.42 35.35
N CYS A 145 4.36 42.59 35.31
CA CYS A 145 4.05 43.32 36.54
C CYS A 145 3.18 42.46 37.44
#